data_AF-A0A3M1QW25-F1
#
_entry.id   AF-A0A3M1QW25-F1
#
_cell.length_a   1.000
_cell.length_b   1.000
_cell.length_c   1.000
_cell.angle_alpha   90.00
_cell.angle_beta   90.00
_cell.angle_gamma   90.00
#
_symmetry.space_group_name_H-M   'P 1'
#
loop_
_entity.id
_entity.type
_entity.pdbx_description
1 polymer ?
#
loop_
_entity_poly.entity_id
_entity_poly.type
_entity_poly.pdbx_seq_one_letter_code
_entity_poly.pdbx_strand_id
1 'polypeptide(L)'
;MFRNDGGNQNSWLQVVPRGSATNHFGLGVRVYAQADPNSPEQLREIVAGGFMGNSEPMAHFGFGPGVERIDTVRVVFPTSGVEHVYHNVPARRRLTIYEQACDGDIDGDRAVTFDDLSTLLIHFDAEGVSRFEGDLNDDERVDLTDLAIMLANFSAVCE
;
A
#
# COMPACT_ATOMS: atom_id res chain seq x y z
N MET A 1 5.09 17.38 -32.28
CA MET A 1 5.79 16.49 -31.32
C MET A 1 5.56 17.09 -29.94
N PHE A 2 4.63 16.55 -29.15
CA PHE A 2 4.36 17.08 -27.82
C PHE A 2 5.33 16.43 -26.84
N ARG A 3 6.32 17.20 -26.40
CA ARG A 3 7.24 16.87 -25.32
C ARG A 3 6.50 17.11 -24.00
N ASN A 4 6.23 16.05 -23.25
CA ASN A 4 5.76 16.16 -21.88
C ASN A 4 6.99 16.25 -20.95
N ASP A 5 7.72 17.36 -21.02
CA ASP A 5 8.86 17.66 -20.14
C ASP A 5 8.43 18.49 -18.91
N GLY A 6 7.14 18.45 -18.56
CA GLY A 6 6.55 19.14 -17.40
C GLY A 6 6.15 18.16 -16.32
N GLY A 7 7.04 17.20 -16.01
CA GLY A 7 6.81 16.11 -15.05
C GLY A 7 6.06 16.60 -13.83
N ASN A 8 4.86 16.05 -13.62
CA ASN A 8 3.96 16.39 -12.54
C ASN A 8 4.71 16.31 -11.20
N GLN A 9 5.11 17.45 -10.63
CA GLN A 9 5.75 17.51 -9.31
C GLN A 9 4.75 17.16 -8.19
N ASN A 10 3.47 17.05 -8.52
CA ASN A 10 2.48 16.65 -7.54
C ASN A 10 2.73 15.22 -7.08
N SER A 11 2.55 15.05 -5.80
CA SER A 11 2.56 13.77 -5.12
C SER A 11 1.20 13.12 -5.29
N TRP A 12 1.23 11.83 -5.60
CA TRP A 12 0.05 11.03 -5.88
C TRP A 12 0.20 9.66 -5.26
N LEU A 13 -0.92 9.00 -5.01
CA LEU A 13 -0.97 7.61 -4.59
C LEU A 13 -2.05 6.91 -5.40
N GLN A 14 -1.70 5.74 -5.93
CA GLN A 14 -2.65 4.82 -6.53
C GLN A 14 -2.77 3.60 -5.63
N VAL A 15 -3.98 3.24 -5.24
CA VAL A 15 -4.23 2.04 -4.42
C VAL A 15 -5.10 1.06 -5.20
N VAL A 16 -4.59 -0.14 -5.41
CA VAL A 16 -5.23 -1.25 -6.12
C VAL A 16 -5.53 -2.35 -5.11
N PRO A 17 -6.72 -2.34 -4.49
CA PRO A 17 -7.10 -3.43 -3.61
C PRO A 17 -7.42 -4.68 -4.43
N ARG A 18 -7.08 -5.82 -3.86
CA ARG A 18 -7.31 -7.15 -4.45
C ARG A 18 -8.00 -8.00 -3.40
N GLY A 19 -9.29 -8.23 -3.61
CA GLY A 19 -10.07 -9.06 -2.70
C GLY A 19 -9.87 -10.55 -2.95
N SER A 20 -10.53 -11.34 -2.11
CA SER A 20 -10.64 -12.79 -2.20
C SER A 20 -11.34 -13.26 -3.48
N ALA A 21 -11.42 -14.59 -3.67
CA ALA A 21 -12.05 -15.20 -4.85
C ALA A 21 -13.47 -14.68 -5.15
N THR A 22 -14.24 -14.28 -4.14
CA THR A 22 -15.61 -13.77 -4.28
C THR A 22 -15.69 -12.27 -4.56
N ASN A 23 -14.63 -11.50 -4.29
CA ASN A 23 -14.54 -10.07 -4.58
C ASN A 23 -13.15 -9.70 -5.14
N HIS A 24 -12.71 -10.40 -6.19
CA HIS A 24 -11.34 -10.30 -6.72
C HIS A 24 -10.91 -8.87 -7.08
N PHE A 25 -11.84 -8.03 -7.54
CA PHE A 25 -11.58 -6.63 -7.90
C PHE A 25 -11.70 -5.65 -6.74
N GLY A 26 -12.01 -6.12 -5.52
CA GLY A 26 -12.12 -5.26 -4.34
C GLY A 26 -13.26 -4.24 -4.45
N LEU A 27 -14.38 -4.61 -5.07
CA LEU A 27 -15.53 -3.71 -5.19
C LEU A 27 -16.09 -3.38 -3.79
N GLY A 28 -16.43 -2.11 -3.58
CA GLY A 28 -16.88 -1.57 -2.29
C GLY A 28 -15.76 -1.33 -1.28
N VAL A 29 -14.50 -1.63 -1.60
CA VAL A 29 -13.35 -1.32 -0.74
C VAL A 29 -13.25 0.19 -0.56
N ARG A 30 -13.13 0.63 0.69
CA ARG A 30 -12.94 2.03 1.03
C ARG A 30 -11.47 2.26 1.34
N VAL A 31 -10.88 3.21 0.65
CA VAL A 31 -9.50 3.65 0.84
C VAL A 31 -9.53 5.06 1.37
N TYR A 32 -8.93 5.23 2.53
CA TYR A 32 -8.71 6.51 3.18
C TYR A 32 -7.22 6.84 3.09
N ALA A 33 -6.89 8.08 2.77
CA ALA A 33 -5.51 8.55 2.72
C ALA A 33 -5.38 9.95 3.30
N GLN A 34 -4.40 10.13 4.19
CA GLN A 34 -4.12 11.37 4.88
C GLN A 34 -2.63 11.69 4.72
N ALA A 35 -2.30 12.88 4.21
CA ALA A 35 -0.91 13.25 3.91
C ALA A 35 -0.09 13.60 5.15
N ASP A 36 -0.74 14.23 6.13
CA ASP A 36 -0.20 14.69 7.41
C ASP A 36 -1.30 14.58 8.48
N PRO A 37 -0.99 14.32 9.76
CA PRO A 37 -1.99 14.21 10.83
C PRO A 37 -2.94 15.40 10.96
N ASN A 38 -2.53 16.59 10.51
CA ASN A 38 -3.32 17.82 10.53
C ASN A 38 -4.06 18.11 9.20
N SER A 39 -3.83 17.31 8.17
CA SER A 39 -4.48 17.45 6.86
C SER A 39 -5.83 16.71 6.80
N PRO A 40 -6.78 17.13 5.95
CA PRO A 40 -8.02 16.38 5.77
C PRO A 40 -7.77 14.97 5.19
N GLU A 41 -8.44 13.98 5.73
CA GLU A 41 -8.48 12.62 5.17
C GLU A 41 -9.27 12.62 3.86
N GLN A 42 -8.71 12.03 2.81
CA GLN A 42 -9.39 11.80 1.53
C GLN A 42 -9.97 10.38 1.50
N LEU A 43 -11.23 10.24 1.10
CA LEU A 43 -11.87 8.94 0.89
C LEU A 43 -12.08 8.65 -0.60
N ARG A 44 -11.81 7.41 -1.00
CA ARG A 44 -12.20 6.83 -2.30
C ARG A 44 -12.80 5.45 -2.07
N GLU A 45 -13.88 5.15 -2.76
CA GLU A 45 -14.46 3.81 -2.79
C GLU A 45 -14.21 3.19 -4.17
N ILE A 46 -13.84 1.91 -4.18
CA ILE A 46 -13.71 1.15 -5.42
C ILE A 46 -15.11 0.78 -5.91
N VAL A 47 -15.53 1.37 -7.01
CA VAL A 47 -16.86 1.18 -7.59
C VAL A 47 -16.77 0.52 -8.95
N ALA A 48 -17.73 -0.37 -9.25
CA ALA A 48 -17.87 -0.93 -10.58
C ALA A 48 -18.60 0.07 -11.49
N GLY A 49 -17.86 0.72 -12.38
CA GLY A 49 -18.42 1.66 -13.35
C GLY A 49 -18.72 3.06 -12.80
N GLY A 50 -18.67 4.04 -13.69
CA GLY A 50 -19.04 5.43 -13.46
C GLY A 50 -20.03 5.92 -14.52
N PHE A 51 -20.53 7.14 -14.38
CA PHE A 51 -21.42 7.72 -15.38
C PHE A 51 -20.70 7.78 -16.74
N MET A 52 -21.12 6.93 -17.68
CA MET A 52 -20.57 6.76 -19.04
C MET A 52 -19.17 6.09 -19.17
N GLY A 53 -18.78 5.17 -18.28
CA GLY A 53 -17.56 4.38 -18.50
C GLY A 53 -17.30 3.26 -17.48
N ASN A 54 -16.42 2.32 -17.85
CA ASN A 54 -15.86 1.35 -16.90
C ASN A 54 -14.79 2.05 -16.06
N SER A 55 -14.93 2.01 -14.73
CA SER A 55 -13.90 2.48 -13.80
C SER A 55 -12.84 1.40 -13.65
N GLU A 56 -11.56 1.78 -13.71
CA GLU A 56 -10.48 0.91 -13.26
C GLU A 56 -10.65 0.69 -11.75
N PRO A 57 -10.53 -0.55 -11.22
CA PRO A 57 -10.71 -0.85 -9.80
C PRO A 57 -9.49 -0.38 -8.99
N MET A 58 -9.28 0.93 -8.97
CA MET A 58 -8.14 1.61 -8.38
C MET A 58 -8.57 2.96 -7.80
N ALA A 59 -8.11 3.25 -6.60
CA ALA A 59 -8.29 4.55 -5.97
C ALA A 59 -7.15 5.48 -6.34
N HIS A 60 -7.48 6.71 -6.75
CA HIS A 60 -6.52 7.74 -7.10
C HIS A 60 -6.57 8.89 -6.11
N PHE A 61 -5.41 9.23 -5.55
CA PHE A 61 -5.22 10.35 -4.64
C PHE A 61 -4.18 11.32 -5.19
N GLY A 62 -4.43 12.61 -4.99
CA GLY A 62 -3.47 13.68 -5.26
C GLY A 62 -3.30 14.52 -4.00
N PHE A 63 -2.05 14.86 -3.69
CA PHE A 63 -1.68 15.58 -2.46
C PHE A 63 -1.00 16.93 -2.74
N GLY A 64 -0.97 17.37 -4.00
CA GLY A 64 -0.24 18.56 -4.40
C GLY A 64 1.28 18.34 -4.38
N PRO A 65 2.08 19.40 -4.61
CA PRO A 65 3.54 19.29 -4.66
C PRO A 65 4.17 19.21 -3.26
N GLY A 66 5.33 18.57 -3.16
CA GLY A 66 6.16 18.58 -1.95
C GLY A 66 5.82 17.54 -0.88
N VAL A 67 4.81 16.69 -1.09
CA VAL A 67 4.49 15.58 -0.17
C VAL A 67 5.34 14.37 -0.53
N GLU A 68 6.39 14.08 0.24
CA GLU A 68 7.28 12.94 -0.05
C GLU A 68 6.72 11.62 0.48
N ARG A 69 5.96 11.68 1.58
CA ARG A 69 5.32 10.53 2.21
C ARG A 69 3.88 10.86 2.60
N ILE A 70 3.01 9.86 2.56
CA ILE A 70 1.62 9.92 3.02
C ILE A 70 1.62 9.34 4.44
N ASP A 71 1.22 10.15 5.42
CA ASP A 71 1.18 9.77 6.83
C ASP A 71 0.42 8.46 7.07
N THR A 72 -0.83 8.36 6.59
CA THR A 72 -1.67 7.20 6.83
C THR A 72 -2.44 6.81 5.57
N VAL A 73 -2.43 5.52 5.23
CA VAL A 73 -3.27 4.89 4.21
C VAL A 73 -4.04 3.74 4.85
N ARG A 74 -5.36 3.82 4.85
CA ARG A 74 -6.25 2.85 5.50
C ARG A 74 -7.20 2.23 4.49
N VAL A 75 -7.21 0.90 4.40
CA VAL A 75 -7.98 0.14 3.42
C VAL A 75 -8.93 -0.80 4.13
N VAL A 76 -10.22 -0.65 3.87
CA VAL A 76 -11.28 -1.42 4.53
C VAL A 76 -12.01 -2.28 3.51
N PHE A 77 -11.91 -3.60 3.67
CA PHE A 77 -12.62 -4.58 2.86
C PHE A 77 -14.02 -4.83 3.44
N PRO A 78 -15.11 -4.50 2.71
CA PRO A 78 -16.44 -4.42 3.30
C PRO A 78 -17.05 -5.80 3.63
N THR A 79 -16.67 -6.85 2.89
CA THR A 79 -17.28 -8.18 3.02
C THR A 79 -16.69 -8.97 4.18
N SER A 80 -15.36 -9.00 4.30
CA SER A 80 -14.67 -9.66 5.41
C SER A 80 -14.58 -8.81 6.66
N GLY A 81 -14.60 -7.47 6.51
CA GLY A 81 -14.29 -6.53 7.58
C GLY A 81 -12.79 -6.36 7.83
N VAL A 82 -11.91 -6.97 7.01
CA VAL A 82 -10.47 -6.79 7.14
C VAL A 82 -10.10 -5.33 6.89
N GLU A 83 -9.22 -4.83 7.74
CA GLU A 83 -8.69 -3.48 7.69
C GLU A 83 -7.17 -3.53 7.71
N HIS A 84 -6.55 -2.84 6.76
CA HIS A 84 -5.11 -2.62 6.71
C HIS A 84 -4.82 -1.15 6.91
N VAL A 85 -3.84 -0.83 7.76
CA VAL A 85 -3.35 0.52 8.00
C VAL A 85 -1.87 0.52 7.67
N TYR A 86 -1.45 1.46 6.84
CA TYR A 86 -0.05 1.66 6.48
C TYR A 86 0.37 3.06 6.86
N HIS A 87 1.51 3.17 7.52
CA HIS A 87 2.10 4.43 7.90
C HIS A 87 3.24 4.84 6.98
N ASN A 88 3.44 6.16 6.88
CA ASN A 88 4.63 6.75 6.30
C ASN A 88 4.94 6.28 4.85
N VAL A 89 3.88 6.08 4.08
CA VAL A 89 3.92 5.48 2.75
C VAL A 89 4.61 6.42 1.75
N PRO A 90 5.66 5.97 1.01
CA PRO A 90 6.28 6.80 -0.02
C PRO A 90 5.27 7.28 -1.06
N ALA A 91 5.31 8.57 -1.41
CA ALA A 91 4.46 9.12 -2.44
C ALA A 91 4.89 8.68 -3.85
N ARG A 92 4.05 9.00 -4.84
CA ARG A 92 4.26 8.75 -6.27
C ARG A 92 4.40 7.27 -6.61
N ARG A 93 3.64 6.43 -5.91
CA ARG A 93 3.64 4.98 -6.12
C ARG A 93 2.25 4.42 -6.31
N ARG A 94 2.23 3.24 -6.90
CA ARG A 94 1.10 2.33 -6.90
C ARG A 94 1.31 1.32 -5.78
N LEU A 95 0.28 1.13 -4.96
CA LEU A 95 0.19 0.11 -3.93
C LEU A 95 -0.83 -0.92 -4.34
N THR A 96 -0.45 -2.18 -4.33
CA THR A 96 -1.39 -3.30 -4.41
C THR A 96 -1.57 -3.85 -3.01
N ILE A 97 -2.82 -3.92 -2.56
CA ILE A 97 -3.16 -4.33 -1.19
C ILE A 97 -4.12 -5.50 -1.29
N TYR A 98 -3.73 -6.64 -0.73
CA TYR A 98 -4.53 -7.85 -0.73
C TYR A 98 -5.43 -7.90 0.51
N GLU A 99 -6.64 -8.43 0.35
CA GLU A 99 -7.58 -8.60 1.47
C GLU A 99 -6.98 -9.43 2.59
N GLN A 100 -6.28 -10.52 2.27
CA GLN A 100 -5.47 -11.27 3.23
C GLN A 100 -4.03 -10.82 3.11
N ALA A 101 -3.48 -10.29 4.21
CA ALA A 101 -2.07 -9.94 4.28
C ALA A 101 -1.23 -11.21 4.38
N CYS A 102 -0.18 -11.26 3.57
CA CYS A 102 0.97 -12.12 3.79
C CYS A 102 1.92 -11.41 4.73
N ASP A 103 2.02 -11.86 5.98
CA ASP A 103 3.07 -11.35 6.83
C ASP A 103 4.43 -11.78 6.25
N GLY A 104 5.28 -10.81 5.90
CA GLY A 104 6.60 -11.05 5.32
C GLY A 104 6.71 -10.91 3.80
N ASP A 105 5.61 -10.76 3.05
CA ASP A 105 5.63 -10.40 1.62
C ASP A 105 5.70 -8.88 1.48
N ILE A 106 6.91 -8.38 1.32
CA ILE A 106 7.24 -6.95 1.31
C ILE A 106 7.12 -6.39 -0.10
N ASP A 107 7.40 -7.20 -1.13
CA ASP A 107 7.36 -6.76 -2.53
C ASP A 107 5.96 -6.93 -3.19
N GLY A 108 5.07 -7.69 -2.56
CA GLY A 108 3.67 -7.86 -2.94
C GLY A 108 3.44 -8.91 -4.03
N ASP A 109 4.38 -9.83 -4.23
CA ASP A 109 4.30 -10.90 -5.24
C ASP A 109 3.48 -12.14 -4.80
N ARG A 110 3.03 -12.16 -3.54
CA ARG A 110 2.26 -13.22 -2.86
C ARG A 110 3.09 -14.42 -2.39
N ALA A 111 4.40 -14.30 -2.30
CA ALA A 111 5.27 -15.32 -1.76
C ALA A 111 6.33 -14.71 -0.84
N VAL A 112 6.50 -15.26 0.35
CA VAL A 112 7.54 -14.81 1.29
C VAL A 112 8.84 -15.52 0.95
N THR A 113 9.75 -14.85 0.24
CA THR A 113 10.97 -15.44 -0.31
C THR A 113 12.23 -14.65 0.03
N PHE A 114 13.33 -14.98 -0.66
CA PHE A 114 14.60 -14.27 -0.49
C PHE A 114 14.54 -12.83 -1.02
N ASP A 115 13.63 -12.52 -1.95
CA ASP A 115 13.48 -11.17 -2.49
C ASP A 115 12.89 -10.22 -1.42
N ASP A 116 11.95 -10.70 -0.60
CA ASP A 116 11.48 -9.97 0.58
C ASP A 116 12.58 -9.81 1.62
N LEU A 117 13.34 -10.88 1.87
CA LEU A 117 14.43 -10.83 2.84
C LEU A 117 15.48 -9.81 2.40
N SER A 118 15.79 -9.78 1.11
CA SER A 118 16.71 -8.81 0.53
C SER A 118 16.18 -7.39 0.71
N THR A 119 14.88 -7.17 0.47
CA THR A 119 14.24 -5.87 0.65
C THR A 119 14.29 -5.38 2.09
N LEU A 120 14.03 -6.28 3.06
CA LEU A 120 14.16 -6.00 4.48
C LEU A 120 15.60 -5.66 4.84
N LEU A 121 16.57 -6.48 4.41
CA LEU A 121 17.98 -6.29 4.75
C LEU A 121 18.60 -5.03 4.13
N ILE A 122 18.09 -4.55 2.99
CA ILE A 122 18.50 -3.27 2.38
C ILE A 122 18.20 -2.09 3.31
N HIS A 123 17.15 -2.18 4.13
CA HIS A 123 16.71 -1.12 5.04
C HIS A 123 16.98 -1.45 6.51
N PHE A 124 17.73 -2.50 6.83
CA PHE A 124 18.00 -2.88 8.22
C PHE A 124 18.66 -1.72 8.99
N ASP A 125 18.19 -1.47 10.22
CA ASP A 125 18.56 -0.32 11.07
C ASP A 125 18.05 1.05 10.55
N ALA A 126 17.14 1.07 9.57
CA ALA A 126 16.46 2.29 9.15
C ALA A 126 15.33 2.67 10.12
N GLU A 127 15.07 3.98 10.23
CA GLU A 127 13.99 4.58 11.01
C GLU A 127 13.11 5.47 10.11
N GLY A 128 11.86 5.70 10.51
CA GLY A 128 10.92 6.49 9.73
C GLY A 128 10.70 5.86 8.36
N VAL A 129 10.57 4.54 8.34
CA VAL A 129 10.28 3.72 7.15
C VAL A 129 8.82 3.29 7.16
N SER A 130 8.38 2.64 6.08
CA SER A 130 7.05 2.03 5.96
C SER A 130 7.16 0.51 5.92
N ARG A 131 6.03 -0.17 6.05
CA ARG A 131 5.96 -1.63 5.85
C ARG A 131 6.54 -2.12 4.53
N PHE A 132 6.42 -1.33 3.48
CA PHE A 132 6.98 -1.64 2.15
C PHE A 132 8.51 -1.52 2.07
N GLU A 133 9.13 -0.99 3.11
CA GLU A 133 10.57 -0.88 3.28
C GLU A 133 11.10 -1.89 4.32
N GLY A 134 10.23 -2.74 4.89
CA GLY A 134 10.63 -3.85 5.77
C GLY A 134 10.18 -3.76 7.22
N ASP A 135 9.45 -2.71 7.60
CA ASP A 135 8.83 -2.55 8.93
C ASP A 135 7.52 -3.37 9.03
N LEU A 136 7.62 -4.63 9.45
CA LEU A 136 6.51 -5.57 9.43
C LEU A 136 5.61 -5.48 10.66
N ASN A 137 6.07 -4.83 11.74
CA ASN A 137 5.29 -4.58 12.94
C ASN A 137 4.71 -3.14 13.03
N ASP A 138 4.99 -2.30 12.02
CA ASP A 138 4.58 -0.90 11.90
C ASP A 138 5.04 -0.03 13.09
N ASP A 139 6.27 -0.25 13.58
CA ASP A 139 6.90 0.54 14.65
C ASP A 139 7.86 1.64 14.15
N GLU A 140 7.84 1.88 12.84
CA GLU A 140 8.67 2.81 12.08
C GLU A 140 10.17 2.46 12.03
N ARG A 141 10.55 1.21 12.36
CA ARG A 141 11.92 0.73 12.29
C ARG A 141 12.01 -0.58 11.52
N VAL A 142 13.21 -0.88 11.00
CA VAL A 142 13.54 -2.22 10.48
C VAL A 142 14.59 -2.83 11.38
N ASP A 143 14.20 -3.77 12.24
CA ASP A 143 15.10 -4.44 13.16
C ASP A 143 14.93 -5.97 13.20
N LEU A 144 15.47 -6.61 14.25
CA LEU A 144 15.40 -8.06 14.41
C LEU A 144 13.98 -8.57 14.64
N THR A 145 13.07 -7.72 15.09
CA THR A 145 11.65 -8.02 15.27
C THR A 145 11.00 -8.24 13.91
N ASP A 146 11.24 -7.36 12.95
CA ASP A 146 10.73 -7.51 11.58
C ASP A 146 11.33 -8.73 10.91
N LEU A 147 12.64 -8.92 11.07
CA LEU A 147 13.31 -10.11 10.56
C LEU A 147 12.70 -11.39 11.15
N ALA A 148 12.34 -11.40 12.43
CA ALA A 148 11.71 -12.55 13.06
C ALA A 148 10.30 -12.82 12.50
N ILE A 149 9.49 -11.78 12.27
CA ILE A 149 8.17 -11.89 11.64
C ILE A 149 8.31 -12.46 10.21
N MET A 150 9.25 -11.92 9.44
CA MET A 150 9.54 -12.37 8.08
C MET A 150 9.94 -13.85 8.05
N LEU A 151 10.93 -14.22 8.87
CA LEU A 151 11.46 -15.60 8.90
C LEU A 151 10.45 -16.61 9.43
N ALA A 152 9.54 -16.21 10.33
CA ALA A 152 8.45 -17.06 10.80
C ALA A 152 7.48 -17.45 9.68
N ASN A 153 7.40 -16.64 8.62
CA ASN A 153 6.54 -16.85 7.46
C ASN A 153 7.32 -17.23 6.20
N PHE A 154 8.62 -17.52 6.30
CA PHE A 154 9.46 -17.80 5.13
C PHE A 154 8.93 -19.01 4.33
N SER A 155 8.91 -18.89 3.01
CA SER A 155 8.31 -19.84 2.07
C SER A 155 6.78 -19.97 2.14
N ALA A 156 6.08 -19.07 2.84
CA ALA A 156 4.62 -18.98 2.75
C ALA A 156 4.20 -18.48 1.36
N VAL A 157 3.08 -19.01 0.86
CA VAL A 157 2.39 -18.53 -0.34
C VAL A 157 0.97 -18.20 0.08
N CYS A 158 0.48 -17.02 -0.30
CA CYS A 158 -0.84 -16.57 0.10
C CYS A 158 -1.85 -16.63 -1.03
N GLU A 159 -3.12 -16.84 -0.67
CA GLU A 159 -4.25 -16.93 -1.60
C GLU A 159 -5.16 -15.69 -1.56
#